data_AF-A0A4R0DIF3-F1
#
_entry.id   AF-A0A4R0DIF3-F1
#
_cell.length_a   1.000
_cell.length_b   1.000
_cell.length_c   1.000
_cell.angle_alpha   90.00
_cell.angle_beta   90.00
_cell.angle_gamma   90.00
#
_symmetry.space_group_name_H-M   'P 1'
#
loop_
_entity.id
_entity.type
_entity.pdbx_description
1 polymer ?
#
loop_
_entity_poly.entity_id
_entity_poly.type
_entity_poly.pdbx_seq_one_letter_code
_entity_poly.pdbx_strand_id
1 'polypeptide(L)'
;MNNQVNLVSQKQKVRHQQGFASLLFVLLIGLSLVIIVLGVFITLRGLQDSAITSHAQTQAEERSTIGVKALSNFLYSKTDTQISSITGGTITDKNGTLTGTANSTVATYAKSATCPTGAVTQYCFDVTASSGGASATIRTVYQKATTLSSTTLTGSVFAGGLVTAGSAKFTGNTSTNPITLSVGGTYSGQVCANIGCTQFVDNSSLLANGLQIVAYTPTTFITADDLKPYSNYQFTASGATCNKLNLYSGTTAVSTPTSISCSSFSGISYNSSSASWTIDPSKTLPVGVLWFDTDVVINLKSGSTLVNTIISKGSVSVTSPNSGTINNYAPYYYYSTTNADHLTRVCGTTAAANIPTQYCNSDGSFNTGFATFPGNIANILFLTNNQLSLDAANNAVLNYYGNIIASYGAGGTGSASGKFTGTGTINITGNLVIAGTTNTTQMTGNISIDLSNSTAASSSVIPSYTYANGLRFIKYM
;
A
#
# COMPACT_ATOMS: atom_id res chain seq x y z
N MET A 1 -105.17 48.79 20.97
CA MET A 1 -105.72 48.75 22.35
C MET A 1 -104.57 48.94 23.31
N ASN A 2 -104.67 50.00 24.12
CA ASN A 2 -103.77 50.40 25.19
C ASN A 2 -103.50 49.24 26.17
N ASN A 3 -102.26 49.16 26.68
CA ASN A 3 -102.07 49.07 28.12
C ASN A 3 -100.69 49.58 28.52
N GLN A 4 -100.70 50.73 29.19
CA GLN A 4 -99.59 51.20 30.00
C GLN A 4 -99.51 50.38 31.29
N VAL A 5 -98.30 50.08 31.76
CA VAL A 5 -98.04 49.74 33.16
C VAL A 5 -96.85 50.57 33.65
N ASN A 6 -97.07 51.13 34.83
CA ASN A 6 -96.35 52.17 35.54
C ASN A 6 -94.84 51.94 35.76
N LEU A 7 -94.12 53.05 35.69
CA LEU A 7 -92.81 53.29 36.29
C LEU A 7 -92.91 53.22 37.82
N VAL A 8 -92.04 52.43 38.45
CA VAL A 8 -91.66 52.66 39.86
C VAL A 8 -90.17 52.94 39.90
N SER A 9 -89.84 54.18 40.29
CA SER A 9 -88.48 54.64 40.56
C SER A 9 -88.01 54.06 41.90
N GLN A 10 -87.11 53.07 41.86
CA GLN A 10 -86.36 52.63 43.03
C GLN A 10 -85.01 53.35 43.07
N LYS A 11 -85.01 54.54 43.68
CA LYS A 11 -83.80 55.23 44.11
C LYS A 11 -83.34 54.58 45.42
N GLN A 12 -82.52 53.53 45.35
CA GLN A 12 -81.93 52.90 46.54
C GLN A 12 -80.42 53.15 46.58
N LYS A 13 -79.99 53.76 47.70
CA LYS A 13 -78.65 54.24 48.04
C LYS A 13 -77.54 53.22 47.73
N VAL A 14 -76.64 53.58 46.81
CA VAL A 14 -75.26 53.07 46.82
C VAL A 14 -74.47 53.89 47.84
N ARG A 15 -74.21 53.35 49.03
CA ARG A 15 -73.16 53.84 49.92
C ARG A 15 -72.75 52.75 50.91
N HIS A 16 -71.43 52.49 50.96
CA HIS A 16 -70.69 51.50 51.76
C HIS A 16 -70.50 50.06 51.25
N GLN A 17 -70.11 49.89 49.98
CA GLN A 17 -69.35 48.70 49.53
C GLN A 17 -68.12 49.02 48.65
N GLN A 18 -67.78 50.30 48.46
CA GLN A 18 -66.66 50.70 47.58
C GLN A 18 -65.27 50.43 48.18
N GLY A 19 -65.14 50.39 49.52
CA GLY A 19 -63.86 50.12 50.19
C GLY A 19 -63.38 48.67 50.05
N PHE A 20 -64.25 47.70 50.36
CA PHE A 20 -63.92 46.27 50.25
C PHE A 20 -63.76 45.82 48.80
N ALA A 21 -64.62 46.29 47.88
CA ALA A 21 -64.52 45.95 46.46
C ALA A 21 -63.25 46.51 45.81
N SER A 22 -62.82 47.73 46.17
CA SER A 22 -61.55 48.31 45.68
C SER A 22 -60.33 47.55 46.22
N LEU A 23 -60.37 47.09 47.47
CA LEU A 23 -59.30 46.29 48.09
C LEU A 23 -59.20 44.91 47.43
N LEU A 24 -60.34 44.29 47.15
CA LEU A 24 -60.43 43.00 46.46
C LEU A 24 -59.98 43.11 45.00
N PHE A 25 -60.30 44.21 44.31
CA PHE A 25 -59.86 44.47 42.94
C PHE A 25 -58.35 44.71 42.84
N VAL A 26 -57.78 45.50 43.75
CA VAL A 26 -56.32 45.70 43.84
C VAL A 26 -55.60 44.39 44.17
N LEU A 27 -56.17 43.57 45.05
CA LEU A 27 -55.63 42.25 45.39
C LEU A 27 -55.72 41.26 44.21
N LEU A 28 -56.81 41.29 43.45
CA LEU A 28 -56.97 40.49 42.23
C LEU A 28 -55.96 40.89 41.16
N ILE A 29 -55.77 42.18 40.92
CA ILE A 29 -54.75 42.69 40.00
C ILE A 29 -53.35 42.28 40.48
N GLY A 30 -53.05 42.41 41.77
CA GLY A 30 -51.79 41.98 42.35
C GLY A 30 -51.52 40.48 42.14
N LEU A 31 -52.54 39.64 42.37
CA LEU A 31 -52.43 38.19 42.16
C LEU A 31 -52.28 37.82 40.68
N SER A 32 -53.02 38.46 39.78
CA SER A 32 -52.88 38.28 38.33
C SER A 32 -51.49 38.67 37.84
N LEU A 33 -50.91 39.76 38.36
CA LEU A 33 -49.58 40.24 37.99
C LEU A 33 -48.49 39.26 38.46
N VAL A 34 -48.62 38.70 39.67
CA VAL A 34 -47.73 37.64 40.17
C VAL A 34 -47.81 36.38 39.32
N ILE A 35 -48.99 35.96 38.89
CA ILE A 35 -49.16 34.77 38.02
C ILE A 35 -48.51 34.99 36.66
N ILE A 36 -48.67 36.18 36.05
CA ILE A 36 -48.03 36.53 34.78
C ILE A 36 -46.50 36.51 34.92
N VAL A 37 -45.97 37.13 35.97
CA VAL A 37 -44.53 37.16 36.25
C VAL A 37 -43.98 35.74 36.46
N LEU A 38 -44.68 34.90 37.23
CA LEU A 38 -44.31 33.50 37.44
C LEU A 38 -44.33 32.71 36.12
N GLY A 39 -45.33 32.95 35.27
CA GLY A 39 -45.43 32.37 33.93
C GLY A 39 -44.23 32.75 33.05
N VAL A 40 -43.85 34.03 33.00
CA VAL A 40 -42.68 34.52 32.26
C VAL A 40 -41.39 33.89 32.79
N PHE A 41 -41.21 33.77 34.11
CA PHE A 41 -40.03 33.11 34.68
C PHE A 41 -39.92 31.63 34.32
N ILE A 42 -41.05 30.90 34.30
CA ILE A 42 -41.08 29.50 33.88
C ILE A 42 -40.71 29.38 32.40
N THR A 43 -41.25 30.25 31.54
CA THR A 43 -40.92 30.28 30.11
C THR A 43 -39.44 30.62 29.87
N LEU A 44 -38.89 31.62 30.57
CA LEU A 44 -37.48 31.99 30.44
C LEU A 44 -36.53 30.88 30.88
N ARG A 45 -36.86 30.17 31.96
CA ARG A 45 -36.10 28.97 32.38
C ARG A 45 -36.18 27.88 31.33
N GLY A 46 -37.38 27.61 30.80
CA GLY A 46 -37.55 26.63 29.71
C GLY A 46 -36.74 26.97 28.46
N LEU A 47 -36.65 28.26 28.10
CA LEU A 47 -35.82 28.71 26.98
C LEU A 47 -34.32 28.59 27.27
N GLN A 48 -33.89 28.88 28.50
CA GLN A 48 -32.49 28.70 28.93
C GLN A 48 -32.09 27.23 28.93
N ASP A 49 -32.92 26.35 29.50
CA ASP A 49 -32.66 24.91 29.54
C ASP A 49 -32.62 24.32 28.11
N SER A 50 -33.50 24.80 27.23
CA SER A 50 -33.49 24.44 25.81
C SER A 50 -32.23 24.92 25.09
N ALA A 51 -31.80 26.16 25.34
CA ALA A 51 -30.58 26.72 24.74
C ALA A 51 -29.31 26.01 25.23
N ILE A 52 -29.23 25.68 26.52
CA ILE A 52 -28.13 24.90 27.11
C ILE A 52 -28.07 23.52 26.48
N THR A 53 -29.21 22.84 26.36
CA THR A 53 -29.31 21.52 25.72
C THR A 53 -28.90 21.56 24.26
N SER A 54 -29.36 22.57 23.50
CA SER A 54 -28.98 22.76 22.09
C SER A 54 -27.48 23.01 21.94
N HIS A 55 -26.90 23.86 22.79
CA HIS A 55 -25.47 24.17 22.75
C HIS A 55 -24.62 22.94 23.12
N ALA A 56 -25.04 22.18 24.13
CA ALA A 56 -24.44 20.91 24.52
C ALA A 56 -24.46 19.89 23.34
N GLN A 57 -25.58 19.79 22.63
CA GLN A 57 -25.74 18.90 21.47
C GLN A 57 -24.84 19.32 20.30
N THR A 58 -24.84 20.61 19.91
CA THR A 58 -23.99 21.11 18.82
C THR A 58 -22.50 20.88 19.11
N GLN A 59 -22.07 21.13 20.35
CA GLN A 59 -20.68 20.84 20.73
C GLN A 59 -20.34 19.36 20.69
N ALA A 60 -21.27 18.48 21.08
CA ALA A 60 -21.06 17.04 20.98
C ALA A 60 -20.92 16.62 19.49
N GLU A 61 -21.72 17.18 18.59
CA GLU A 61 -21.64 16.90 17.14
C GLU A 61 -20.34 17.41 16.51
N GLU A 62 -19.90 18.61 16.88
CA GLU A 62 -18.63 19.19 16.43
C GLU A 62 -17.45 18.33 16.88
N ARG A 63 -17.41 17.96 18.17
CA ARG A 63 -16.35 17.09 18.73
C ARG A 63 -16.34 15.71 18.10
N SER A 64 -17.51 15.11 17.84
CA SER A 64 -17.61 13.85 17.12
C SER A 64 -17.08 13.99 15.69
N THR A 65 -17.37 15.08 14.99
CA THR A 65 -16.87 15.34 13.62
C THR A 65 -15.36 15.53 13.58
N ILE A 66 -14.80 16.26 14.54
CA ILE A 66 -13.34 16.37 14.73
C ILE A 66 -12.74 14.99 14.99
N GLY A 67 -13.39 14.19 15.84
CA GLY A 67 -13.03 12.80 16.10
C GLY A 67 -13.00 11.94 14.83
N VAL A 68 -14.00 12.07 13.96
CA VAL A 68 -14.03 11.38 12.66
C VAL A 68 -12.82 11.75 11.79
N LYS A 69 -12.47 13.03 11.71
CA LYS A 69 -11.32 13.49 10.91
C LYS A 69 -9.99 12.98 11.49
N ALA A 70 -9.82 13.05 12.81
CA ALA A 70 -8.63 12.52 13.48
C ALA A 70 -8.51 11.00 13.30
N LEU A 71 -9.62 10.27 13.43
CA LEU A 71 -9.68 8.83 13.15
C LEU A 71 -9.34 8.52 11.68
N SER A 72 -9.87 9.30 10.73
CA SER A 72 -9.55 9.14 9.30
C SER A 72 -8.06 9.24 9.04
N ASN A 73 -7.40 10.24 9.62
CA ASN A 73 -5.96 10.43 9.49
C ASN A 73 -5.16 9.31 10.18
N PHE A 74 -5.64 8.80 11.31
CA PHE A 74 -5.00 7.69 12.02
C PHE A 74 -5.09 6.36 11.27
N LEU A 75 -6.23 6.10 10.62
CA LEU A 75 -6.47 4.90 9.82
C LEU A 75 -5.81 4.97 8.44
N TYR A 76 -5.44 6.17 7.98
CA TYR A 76 -4.65 6.33 6.77
C TYR A 76 -3.34 5.53 6.87
N SER A 77 -2.94 4.86 5.79
CA SER A 77 -1.76 3.98 5.71
C SER A 77 -1.72 2.75 6.64
N LYS A 78 -2.79 2.43 7.39
CA LYS A 78 -2.86 1.20 8.19
C LYS A 78 -3.22 -0.02 7.33
N THR A 79 -2.60 -1.15 7.63
CA THR A 79 -2.89 -2.45 6.98
C THR A 79 -4.12 -3.12 7.58
N ASP A 80 -4.70 -4.11 6.89
CA ASP A 80 -5.89 -4.82 7.36
C ASP A 80 -5.69 -5.49 8.72
N THR A 81 -4.51 -6.07 8.96
CA THR A 81 -4.17 -6.69 10.26
C THR A 81 -4.13 -5.64 11.37
N GLN A 82 -3.57 -4.47 11.09
CA GLN A 82 -3.52 -3.35 12.04
C GLN A 82 -4.92 -2.78 12.32
N ILE A 83 -5.78 -2.66 11.31
CA ILE A 83 -7.17 -2.20 11.51
C ILE A 83 -8.02 -3.27 12.18
N SER A 84 -7.71 -4.54 11.93
CA SER A 84 -8.39 -5.68 12.54
C SER A 84 -8.16 -5.73 14.04
N SER A 85 -6.95 -5.38 14.50
CA SER A 85 -6.59 -5.35 15.93
C SER A 85 -7.11 -4.10 16.67
N ILE A 86 -7.52 -3.04 15.96
CA ILE A 86 -8.13 -1.87 16.61
C ILE A 86 -9.55 -2.22 17.04
N THR A 87 -9.80 -2.21 18.35
CA THR A 87 -11.14 -2.38 18.95
C THR A 87 -11.77 -1.04 19.35
N GLY A 88 -10.95 -0.06 19.71
CA GLY A 88 -11.37 1.30 20.04
C GLY A 88 -10.21 2.16 20.54
N GLY A 89 -10.50 3.39 20.94
CA GLY A 89 -9.51 4.31 21.48
C GLY A 89 -10.10 5.68 21.84
N THR A 90 -9.22 6.56 22.33
CA THR A 90 -9.56 7.94 22.70
C THR A 90 -8.80 8.92 21.81
N ILE A 91 -9.47 10.01 21.45
CA ILE A 91 -8.89 11.13 20.70
C ILE A 91 -8.75 12.28 21.68
N THR A 92 -7.52 12.74 21.89
CA THR A 92 -7.22 13.78 22.88
C THR A 92 -6.88 15.10 22.21
N ASP A 93 -7.28 16.18 22.86
CA ASP A 93 -6.91 17.54 22.48
C ASP A 93 -5.52 17.87 23.03
N LYS A 94 -4.49 17.65 22.23
CA LYS A 94 -3.10 17.85 22.66
C LYS A 94 -2.81 19.27 23.19
N ASN A 95 -3.49 20.29 22.68
CA ASN A 95 -3.19 21.69 22.98
C ASN A 95 -4.27 22.38 23.84
N GLY A 96 -5.37 21.69 24.18
CA GLY A 96 -6.46 22.23 24.99
C GLY A 96 -7.29 23.30 24.28
N THR A 97 -7.18 23.43 22.96
CA THR A 97 -7.84 24.47 22.16
C THR A 97 -9.34 24.21 21.95
N LEU A 98 -9.77 22.95 22.02
CA LEU A 98 -11.13 22.47 21.75
C LEU A 98 -11.94 22.23 23.04
N THR A 99 -11.26 21.86 24.13
CA THR A 99 -11.89 21.52 25.42
C THR A 99 -11.50 22.47 26.55
N GLY A 100 -10.57 23.40 26.31
CA GLY A 100 -10.00 24.28 27.32
C GLY A 100 -8.96 23.60 28.22
N THR A 101 -8.68 22.30 28.04
CA THR A 101 -7.70 21.55 28.85
C THR A 101 -6.89 20.61 27.96
N ALA A 102 -5.56 20.78 27.97
CA ALA A 102 -4.67 19.93 27.19
C ALA A 102 -4.74 18.47 27.62
N ASN A 103 -4.60 17.57 26.65
CA ASN A 103 -4.69 16.10 26.77
C ASN A 103 -6.03 15.56 27.25
N SER A 104 -7.08 16.37 27.28
CA SER A 104 -8.43 15.88 27.58
C SER A 104 -9.06 15.18 26.37
N THR A 105 -9.98 14.26 26.65
CA THR A 105 -10.69 13.48 25.63
C THR A 105 -11.67 14.37 24.87
N VAL A 106 -11.51 14.44 23.55
CA VAL A 106 -12.43 15.11 22.61
C VAL A 106 -13.53 14.14 22.18
N ALA A 107 -13.13 12.92 21.83
CA ALA A 107 -14.03 11.87 21.37
C ALA A 107 -13.44 10.50 21.71
N THR A 108 -14.29 9.49 21.73
CA THR A 108 -13.89 8.08 21.74
C THR A 108 -14.33 7.45 20.43
N TYR A 109 -13.64 6.41 20.00
CA TYR A 109 -14.07 5.60 18.87
C TYR A 109 -14.07 4.13 19.28
N ALA A 110 -15.06 3.38 18.80
CA ALA A 110 -15.15 1.94 18.98
C ALA A 110 -15.41 1.29 17.62
N LYS A 111 -14.78 0.14 17.37
CA LYS A 111 -15.04 -0.62 16.16
C LYS A 111 -16.46 -1.18 16.22
N SER A 112 -17.24 -0.91 15.18
CA SER A 112 -18.62 -1.35 15.12
C SER A 112 -18.70 -2.84 14.79
N ALA A 113 -19.59 -3.57 15.46
CA ALA A 113 -19.83 -4.99 15.19
C ALA A 113 -20.53 -5.23 13.84
N THR A 114 -21.19 -4.20 13.30
CA THR A 114 -21.95 -4.27 12.05
C THR A 114 -21.37 -3.31 11.02
N CYS A 115 -20.86 -3.83 9.92
CA CYS A 115 -20.35 -3.03 8.81
C CYS A 115 -20.98 -3.50 7.51
N PRO A 116 -21.34 -2.62 6.56
CA PRO A 116 -21.93 -3.02 5.30
C PRO A 116 -21.02 -4.01 4.57
N THR A 117 -21.57 -5.16 4.19
CA THR A 117 -20.86 -6.14 3.37
C THR A 117 -20.92 -5.73 1.91
N GLY A 118 -19.82 -5.88 1.19
CA GLY A 118 -19.72 -5.56 -0.23
C GLY A 118 -18.47 -6.18 -0.84
N ALA A 119 -18.24 -5.92 -2.14
CA ALA A 119 -17.10 -6.48 -2.88
C ALA A 119 -15.72 -5.96 -2.42
N VAL A 120 -15.69 -4.92 -1.59
CA VAL A 120 -14.49 -4.25 -1.07
C VAL A 120 -14.50 -4.30 0.46
N THR A 121 -13.33 -4.53 1.05
CA THR A 121 -13.16 -4.55 2.51
C THR A 121 -13.52 -3.19 3.10
N GLN A 122 -14.43 -3.21 4.07
CA GLN A 122 -14.93 -2.03 4.77
C GLN A 122 -14.72 -2.16 6.28
N TYR A 123 -14.42 -1.04 6.93
CA TYR A 123 -14.21 -0.95 8.37
C TYR A 123 -15.12 0.13 8.96
N CYS A 124 -15.85 -0.22 10.01
CA CYS A 124 -16.80 0.69 10.64
C CYS A 124 -16.36 1.05 12.04
N PHE A 125 -16.43 2.33 12.35
CA PHE A 125 -16.14 2.85 13.69
C PHE A 125 -17.25 3.80 14.12
N ASP A 126 -17.73 3.62 15.33
CA ASP A 126 -18.65 4.53 16.00
C ASP A 126 -17.81 5.54 16.78
N VAL A 127 -17.89 6.81 16.39
CA VAL A 127 -17.19 7.93 17.04
C VAL A 127 -18.18 8.68 17.91
N THR A 128 -17.94 8.70 19.21
CA THR A 128 -18.83 9.30 20.21
C THR A 128 -18.10 10.42 20.95
N ALA A 129 -18.77 11.57 21.07
CA ALA A 129 -18.34 12.66 21.91
C ALA A 129 -19.50 13.16 22.77
N SER A 130 -19.16 13.79 23.89
CA SER A 130 -20.13 14.40 24.80
C SER A 130 -19.73 15.83 25.17
N SER A 131 -20.75 16.64 25.44
CA SER A 131 -20.60 17.98 26.01
C SER A 131 -21.86 18.33 26.78
N GLY A 132 -21.73 18.97 27.94
CA GLY A 132 -22.87 19.53 28.70
C GLY A 132 -24.03 18.57 28.99
N GLY A 133 -23.78 17.26 29.12
CA GLY A 133 -24.82 16.24 29.34
C GLY A 133 -25.46 15.68 28.06
N ALA A 134 -25.14 16.22 26.88
CA ALA A 134 -25.52 15.69 25.58
C ALA A 134 -24.41 14.79 24.99
N SER A 135 -24.79 13.90 24.07
CA SER A 135 -23.87 13.02 23.36
C SER A 135 -24.26 12.87 21.90
N ALA A 136 -23.26 12.84 21.01
CA ALA A 136 -23.46 12.59 19.59
C ALA A 136 -22.60 11.42 19.13
N THR A 137 -23.19 10.48 18.41
CA THR A 137 -22.45 9.34 17.83
C THR A 137 -22.54 9.38 16.30
N ILE A 138 -21.39 9.33 15.64
CA ILE A 138 -21.26 9.25 14.19
C ILE A 138 -20.66 7.91 13.83
N ARG A 139 -21.41 7.10 13.09
CA ARG A 139 -20.90 5.89 12.46
C ARG A 139 -20.15 6.27 11.19
N THR A 140 -18.89 5.90 11.13
CA THR A 140 -18.00 6.08 9.98
C THR A 140 -17.80 4.77 9.26
N VAL A 141 -17.84 4.79 7.92
CA VAL A 141 -17.51 3.62 7.10
C VAL A 141 -16.29 3.95 6.24
N TYR A 142 -15.18 3.29 6.54
CA TYR A 142 -13.95 3.39 5.76
C TYR A 142 -13.91 2.26 4.74
N GLN A 143 -13.47 2.59 3.53
CA GLN A 143 -13.21 1.63 2.47
C GLN A 143 -11.71 1.58 2.21
N LYS A 144 -11.18 0.36 2.12
CA LYS A 144 -9.80 0.14 1.70
C LYS A 144 -9.68 0.43 0.21
N ALA A 145 -8.79 1.37 -0.14
CA ALA A 145 -8.25 1.50 -1.48
C ALA A 145 -6.75 1.16 -1.44
N THR A 146 -6.28 0.37 -2.39
CA THR A 146 -4.86 0.12 -2.61
C THR A 146 -4.37 1.03 -3.73
N THR A 147 -3.37 1.85 -3.45
CA THR A 147 -2.71 2.69 -4.47
C THR A 147 -1.27 2.24 -4.64
N LEU A 148 -0.75 2.33 -5.86
CA LEU A 148 0.65 2.07 -6.13
C LEU A 148 1.52 3.18 -5.54
N SER A 149 2.64 2.78 -4.96
CA SER A 149 3.58 3.64 -4.25
C SER A 149 4.98 3.02 -4.28
N SER A 150 5.88 3.53 -3.44
CA SER A 150 7.21 2.98 -3.24
C SER A 150 7.42 2.56 -1.78
N THR A 151 8.26 1.54 -1.57
CA THR A 151 8.77 1.18 -0.25
C THR A 151 10.25 0.86 -0.35
N THR A 152 10.98 1.06 0.74
CA THR A 152 12.37 0.57 0.84
C THR A 152 12.31 -0.83 1.42
N LEU A 153 12.85 -1.80 0.70
CA LEU A 153 12.99 -3.16 1.18
C LEU A 153 14.40 -3.35 1.76
N THR A 154 14.48 -3.74 3.02
CA THR A 154 15.75 -4.02 3.70
C THR A 154 15.89 -5.54 3.90
N GLY A 155 16.50 -6.22 2.94
CA GLY A 155 16.78 -7.64 3.00
C GLY A 155 15.91 -8.50 2.07
N SER A 156 15.99 -9.80 2.24
CA SER A 156 15.40 -10.79 1.32
C SER A 156 14.30 -11.60 1.97
N VAL A 157 13.38 -12.11 1.16
CA VAL A 157 12.16 -12.80 1.61
C VAL A 157 12.06 -14.17 0.94
N PHE A 158 11.79 -15.21 1.74
CA PHE A 158 11.51 -16.57 1.30
C PHE A 158 10.25 -17.09 2.01
N ALA A 159 9.09 -16.65 1.54
CA ALA A 159 7.81 -16.81 2.22
C ALA A 159 7.36 -18.28 2.40
N GLY A 160 7.71 -19.16 1.46
CA GLY A 160 7.40 -20.60 1.51
C GLY A 160 8.47 -21.46 2.17
N GLY A 161 9.50 -20.81 2.73
CA GLY A 161 10.67 -21.45 3.30
C GLY A 161 11.87 -21.46 2.36
N LEU A 162 13.02 -21.84 2.91
CA LEU A 162 14.31 -21.91 2.20
C LEU A 162 15.04 -23.22 2.52
N VAL A 163 15.45 -23.94 1.48
CA VAL A 163 16.27 -25.15 1.56
C VAL A 163 17.58 -24.94 0.83
N THR A 164 18.69 -25.23 1.50
CA THR A 164 20.06 -25.13 0.99
C THR A 164 20.68 -26.52 0.90
N ALA A 165 20.45 -27.21 -0.21
CA ALA A 165 20.97 -28.56 -0.41
C ALA A 165 22.30 -28.56 -1.17
N GLY A 166 23.14 -29.56 -0.93
CA GLY A 166 24.48 -29.67 -1.53
C GLY A 166 25.51 -28.82 -0.78
N SER A 167 26.35 -28.08 -1.51
CA SER A 167 27.33 -27.15 -0.93
C SER A 167 26.94 -25.69 -1.15
N ALA A 168 25.64 -25.41 -1.26
CA ALA A 168 25.14 -24.07 -1.47
C ALA A 168 25.47 -23.17 -0.26
N LYS A 169 26.01 -21.97 -0.52
CA LYS A 169 26.40 -21.01 0.51
C LYS A 169 25.66 -19.70 0.36
N PHE A 170 25.40 -19.07 1.51
CA PHE A 170 24.85 -17.72 1.58
C PHE A 170 25.82 -16.82 2.33
N THR A 171 26.05 -15.65 1.77
CA THR A 171 26.75 -14.56 2.43
C THR A 171 25.89 -13.31 2.41
N GLY A 172 26.00 -12.52 3.47
CA GLY A 172 25.45 -11.19 3.58
C GLY A 172 26.57 -10.20 3.77
N ASN A 173 26.33 -9.17 4.58
CA ASN A 173 27.27 -8.07 4.75
C ASN A 173 28.30 -8.40 5.85
N THR A 174 28.10 -7.90 7.07
CA THR A 174 28.94 -8.22 8.22
C THR A 174 28.09 -8.76 9.37
N SER A 175 28.72 -9.46 10.32
CA SER A 175 28.04 -9.92 11.54
C SER A 175 27.50 -8.75 12.40
N THR A 176 28.07 -7.57 12.27
CA THR A 176 27.66 -6.34 12.97
C THR A 176 26.53 -5.58 12.27
N ASN A 177 26.35 -5.79 10.96
CA ASN A 177 25.26 -5.22 10.16
C ASN A 177 24.70 -6.30 9.23
N PRO A 178 24.05 -7.35 9.79
CA PRO A 178 23.63 -8.49 9.01
C PRO A 178 22.45 -8.14 8.08
N ILE A 179 22.37 -8.81 6.94
CA ILE A 179 21.23 -8.75 6.05
C ILE A 179 20.11 -9.64 6.60
N THR A 180 18.91 -9.09 6.74
CA THR A 180 17.75 -9.85 7.21
C THR A 180 17.20 -10.76 6.10
N LEU A 181 17.03 -12.04 6.42
CA LEU A 181 16.29 -13.01 5.62
C LEU A 181 14.99 -13.38 6.35
N SER A 182 13.86 -13.02 5.77
CA SER A 182 12.55 -13.40 6.29
C SER A 182 12.14 -14.75 5.71
N VAL A 183 12.11 -15.79 6.53
CA VAL A 183 11.83 -17.17 6.07
C VAL A 183 10.51 -17.66 6.66
N GLY A 184 9.60 -18.12 5.81
CA GLY A 184 8.30 -18.66 6.19
C GLY A 184 8.17 -20.17 5.96
N GLY A 185 6.97 -20.61 5.57
CA GLY A 185 6.64 -22.03 5.40
C GLY A 185 6.56 -22.80 6.73
N THR A 186 6.65 -24.13 6.65
CA THR A 186 6.55 -25.05 7.80
C THR A 186 7.58 -24.77 8.89
N TYR A 187 8.78 -24.32 8.50
CA TYR A 187 9.91 -24.05 9.39
C TYR A 187 10.22 -22.55 9.45
N SER A 188 9.19 -21.75 9.74
CA SER A 188 9.31 -20.28 9.79
C SER A 188 10.44 -19.84 10.72
N GLY A 189 11.28 -18.91 10.24
CA GLY A 189 12.46 -18.43 10.97
C GLY A 189 13.66 -19.38 10.98
N GLN A 190 13.65 -20.45 10.18
CA GLN A 190 14.75 -21.40 10.06
C GLN A 190 15.07 -21.73 8.59
N VAL A 191 16.31 -22.11 8.31
CA VAL A 191 16.79 -22.51 6.98
C VAL A 191 17.12 -23.99 6.99
N CYS A 192 16.53 -24.78 6.08
CA CYS A 192 16.81 -26.21 5.99
C CYS A 192 18.15 -26.47 5.29
N ALA A 193 19.01 -27.30 5.89
CA ALA A 193 20.31 -27.66 5.33
C ALA A 193 20.25 -28.80 4.29
N ASN A 194 19.09 -29.44 4.12
CA ASN A 194 18.90 -30.54 3.19
C ASN A 194 17.45 -30.64 2.67
N ILE A 195 17.29 -31.28 1.51
CA ILE A 195 15.97 -31.62 0.97
C ILE A 195 15.27 -32.55 1.98
N GLY A 196 14.02 -32.22 2.32
CA GLY A 196 13.25 -32.91 3.36
C GLY A 196 13.42 -32.32 4.78
N CYS A 197 14.27 -31.31 4.95
CA CYS A 197 14.37 -30.51 6.18
C CYS A 197 14.58 -31.34 7.47
N THR A 198 15.45 -32.35 7.42
CA THR A 198 15.82 -33.12 8.62
C THR A 198 16.94 -32.44 9.42
N GLN A 199 17.60 -31.45 8.83
CA GLN A 199 18.66 -30.64 9.44
C GLN A 199 18.46 -29.16 9.12
N PHE A 200 18.91 -28.29 10.03
CA PHE A 200 18.86 -26.84 9.88
C PHE A 200 20.26 -26.25 9.84
N VAL A 201 20.41 -25.15 9.11
CA VAL A 201 21.65 -24.36 9.13
C VAL A 201 21.75 -23.65 10.48
N ASP A 202 22.92 -23.69 11.10
CA ASP A 202 23.15 -23.03 12.39
C ASP A 202 23.08 -21.51 12.26
N ASN A 203 22.27 -20.87 13.11
CA ASN A 203 22.09 -19.41 13.10
C ASN A 203 23.39 -18.65 13.39
N SER A 204 24.29 -19.22 14.22
CA SER A 204 25.58 -18.56 14.51
C SER A 204 26.47 -18.55 13.27
N SER A 205 26.46 -19.62 12.48
CA SER A 205 27.14 -19.67 11.18
C SER A 205 26.58 -18.67 10.17
N LEU A 206 25.26 -18.49 10.12
CA LEU A 206 24.61 -17.51 9.26
C LEU A 206 24.98 -16.08 9.67
N LEU A 207 24.98 -15.79 10.97
CA LEU A 207 25.39 -14.48 11.50
C LEU A 207 26.87 -14.19 11.24
N ALA A 208 27.74 -15.19 11.36
CA ALA A 208 29.15 -15.08 10.99
C ALA A 208 29.33 -14.75 9.49
N ASN A 209 28.42 -15.25 8.64
CA ASN A 209 28.35 -14.90 7.22
C ASN A 209 27.60 -13.58 6.94
N GLY A 210 27.24 -12.80 7.97
CA GLY A 210 26.57 -11.50 7.82
C GLY A 210 25.07 -11.59 7.51
N LEU A 211 24.39 -12.64 7.97
CA LEU A 211 22.96 -12.88 7.74
C LEU A 211 22.21 -13.05 9.06
N GLN A 212 21.00 -12.50 9.13
CA GLN A 212 20.10 -12.69 10.26
C GLN A 212 18.78 -13.27 9.76
N ILE A 213 18.34 -14.38 10.35
CA ILE A 213 17.05 -15.01 9.99
C ILE A 213 15.95 -14.50 10.92
N VAL A 214 14.80 -14.16 10.34
CA VAL A 214 13.57 -13.83 11.06
C VAL A 214 12.40 -14.60 10.48
N ALA A 215 11.36 -14.81 11.29
CA ALA A 215 10.11 -15.39 10.81
C ALA A 215 9.43 -14.46 9.81
N TYR A 216 9.02 -15.00 8.66
CA TYR A 216 8.30 -14.21 7.66
C TYR A 216 6.92 -13.80 8.17
N THR A 217 6.64 -12.50 8.07
CA THR A 217 5.28 -11.96 8.29
C THR A 217 4.60 -11.74 6.94
N PRO A 218 3.39 -12.30 6.73
CA PRO A 218 2.67 -12.16 5.47
C PRO A 218 2.56 -10.71 5.01
N THR A 219 3.09 -10.45 3.82
CA THR A 219 3.11 -9.12 3.18
C THR A 219 2.66 -9.27 1.73
N THR A 220 1.91 -8.30 1.22
CA THR A 220 1.50 -8.27 -0.18
C THR A 220 2.57 -7.57 -1.02
N PHE A 221 3.04 -8.24 -2.06
CA PHE A 221 3.98 -7.68 -3.03
C PHE A 221 3.28 -7.31 -4.33
N ILE A 222 3.85 -6.36 -5.05
CA ILE A 222 3.37 -5.92 -6.36
C ILE A 222 3.41 -7.06 -7.38
N THR A 223 2.49 -7.10 -8.33
CA THR A 223 2.40 -8.17 -9.33
C THR A 223 2.72 -7.66 -10.73
N ALA A 224 2.94 -8.59 -11.66
CA ALA A 224 3.13 -8.26 -13.07
C ALA A 224 1.92 -7.54 -13.67
N ASP A 225 0.70 -7.86 -13.23
CA ASP A 225 -0.51 -7.21 -13.75
C ASP A 225 -0.61 -5.75 -13.29
N ASP A 226 -0.18 -5.42 -12.08
CA ASP A 226 -0.18 -4.04 -11.58
C ASP A 226 0.81 -3.15 -12.34
N LEU A 227 1.93 -3.71 -12.77
CA LEU A 227 2.97 -2.97 -13.49
C LEU A 227 2.78 -2.99 -15.01
N LYS A 228 1.85 -3.79 -15.55
CA LYS A 228 1.53 -3.81 -16.99
C LYS A 228 1.24 -2.42 -17.56
N PRO A 229 0.39 -1.57 -16.94
CA PRO A 229 0.08 -0.24 -17.46
C PRO A 229 1.28 0.71 -17.50
N TYR A 230 2.34 0.39 -16.77
CA TYR A 230 3.58 1.18 -16.65
C TYR A 230 4.75 0.55 -17.42
N SER A 231 4.52 -0.49 -18.21
CA SER A 231 5.54 -1.06 -19.09
C SER A 231 5.78 -0.17 -20.31
N ASN A 232 6.92 -0.34 -20.97
CA ASN A 232 7.21 0.33 -22.24
C ASN A 232 6.85 -0.54 -23.44
N TYR A 233 7.02 -1.85 -23.29
CA TYR A 233 6.75 -2.85 -24.31
C TYR A 233 5.98 -4.01 -23.68
N GLN A 234 4.89 -4.43 -24.34
CA GLN A 234 4.05 -5.55 -23.93
C GLN A 234 4.07 -6.62 -25.01
N PHE A 235 4.56 -7.80 -24.63
CA PHE A 235 4.68 -8.98 -25.46
C PHE A 235 3.55 -9.96 -25.10
N THR A 236 2.77 -10.39 -26.09
CA THR A 236 1.61 -11.27 -25.87
C THR A 236 1.69 -12.56 -26.70
N ALA A 237 1.10 -13.64 -26.23
CA ALA A 237 1.19 -15.01 -26.77
C ALA A 237 0.80 -15.23 -28.25
N SER A 238 0.49 -14.17 -29.00
CA SER A 238 0.35 -14.18 -30.46
C SER A 238 1.70 -14.16 -31.21
N GLY A 239 2.79 -13.73 -30.57
CA GLY A 239 4.17 -13.73 -31.10
C GLY A 239 4.46 -12.75 -32.26
N ALA A 240 3.44 -12.34 -33.02
CA ALA A 240 3.59 -11.49 -34.21
C ALA A 240 3.53 -9.98 -33.89
N THR A 241 2.68 -9.59 -32.96
CA THR A 241 2.42 -8.18 -32.61
C THR A 241 2.65 -7.91 -31.13
N CYS A 242 3.30 -6.79 -30.85
CA CYS A 242 3.63 -6.30 -29.53
C CYS A 242 3.12 -4.88 -29.39
N ASN A 243 2.82 -4.42 -28.18
CA ASN A 243 2.41 -3.04 -27.96
C ASN A 243 3.56 -2.23 -27.37
N LYS A 244 3.68 -0.97 -27.79
CA LYS A 244 4.52 0.02 -27.12
C LYS A 244 3.66 1.14 -26.51
N LEU A 245 4.07 1.64 -25.36
CA LEU A 245 3.37 2.67 -24.58
C LEU A 245 4.35 3.31 -23.59
N ASN A 246 3.97 4.42 -22.95
CA ASN A 246 4.78 5.14 -21.97
C ASN A 246 6.20 5.46 -22.48
N LEU A 247 6.27 5.92 -23.72
CA LEU A 247 7.51 6.32 -24.37
C LEU A 247 7.39 7.77 -24.84
N TYR A 248 8.47 8.53 -24.75
CA TYR A 248 8.53 9.84 -25.39
C TYR A 248 8.73 9.68 -26.90
N SER A 249 7.89 10.38 -27.66
CA SER A 249 8.11 10.69 -29.07
C SER A 249 8.44 12.17 -29.18
N GLY A 250 9.73 12.49 -29.33
CA GLY A 250 10.22 13.86 -29.11
C GLY A 250 9.99 14.29 -27.65
N THR A 251 9.27 15.39 -27.44
CA THR A 251 8.91 15.90 -26.10
C THR A 251 7.57 15.39 -25.57
N THR A 252 6.80 14.65 -26.38
CA THR A 252 5.45 14.21 -26.02
C THR A 252 5.47 12.81 -25.44
N ALA A 253 4.94 12.64 -24.22
CA ALA A 253 4.73 11.33 -23.62
C ALA A 253 3.54 10.63 -24.30
N VAL A 254 3.80 9.46 -24.90
CA VAL A 254 2.76 8.63 -25.53
C VAL A 254 2.37 7.53 -24.55
N SER A 255 1.22 7.68 -23.89
CA SER A 255 0.70 6.69 -22.93
C SER A 255 -0.31 5.71 -23.55
N THR A 256 -0.84 6.02 -24.73
CA THR A 256 -1.78 5.13 -25.45
C THR A 256 -1.03 3.97 -26.11
N PRO A 257 -1.48 2.70 -25.92
CA PRO A 257 -0.88 1.55 -26.56
C PRO A 257 -0.89 1.65 -28.08
N THR A 258 0.28 1.46 -28.69
CA THR A 258 0.46 1.41 -30.15
C THR A 258 1.00 0.03 -30.54
N SER A 259 0.33 -0.65 -31.47
CA SER A 259 0.78 -1.95 -31.97
C SER A 259 1.98 -1.83 -32.91
N ILE A 260 2.96 -2.71 -32.73
CA ILE A 260 4.21 -2.82 -33.50
C ILE A 260 4.53 -4.29 -33.78
N SER A 261 5.40 -4.55 -34.75
CA SER A 261 5.91 -5.91 -34.98
C SER A 261 6.97 -6.28 -33.94
N CYS A 262 6.78 -7.41 -33.26
CA CYS A 262 7.75 -7.91 -32.27
C CYS A 262 9.11 -8.26 -32.90
N SER A 263 9.14 -8.60 -34.19
CA SER A 263 10.36 -8.97 -34.92
C SER A 263 11.35 -7.80 -35.09
N SER A 264 10.93 -6.58 -34.77
CA SER A 264 11.82 -5.41 -34.69
C SER A 264 12.95 -5.59 -33.66
N PHE A 265 12.79 -6.52 -32.72
CA PHE A 265 13.77 -6.83 -31.68
C PHE A 265 14.35 -8.24 -31.89
N SER A 266 15.51 -8.32 -32.53
CA SER A 266 16.16 -9.61 -32.86
C SER A 266 16.55 -10.45 -31.64
N GLY A 267 16.65 -9.83 -30.46
CA GLY A 267 16.90 -10.49 -29.18
C GLY A 267 15.66 -11.04 -28.49
N ILE A 268 14.46 -10.86 -29.04
CA ILE A 268 13.21 -11.35 -28.45
C ILE A 268 12.49 -12.25 -29.44
N SER A 269 12.15 -13.46 -29.02
CA SER A 269 11.43 -14.42 -29.86
C SER A 269 10.41 -15.23 -29.07
N TYR A 270 9.25 -15.50 -29.65
CA TYR A 270 8.22 -16.34 -29.05
C TYR A 270 8.38 -17.79 -29.51
N ASN A 271 8.39 -18.72 -28.56
CA ASN A 271 8.34 -20.15 -28.82
C ASN A 271 6.91 -20.66 -28.57
N SER A 272 6.19 -20.94 -29.66
CA SER A 272 4.81 -21.41 -29.60
C SER A 272 4.66 -22.81 -28.98
N SER A 273 5.71 -23.64 -29.03
CA SER A 273 5.67 -25.01 -28.51
C SER A 273 5.69 -25.06 -26.98
N SER A 274 6.46 -24.17 -26.36
CA SER A 274 6.54 -24.02 -24.90
C SER A 274 5.70 -22.87 -24.36
N ALA A 275 4.97 -22.16 -25.23
CA ALA A 275 4.23 -20.94 -24.90
C ALA A 275 5.06 -19.90 -24.13
N SER A 276 6.34 -19.74 -24.49
CA SER A 276 7.29 -18.92 -23.74
C SER A 276 8.05 -17.95 -24.64
N TRP A 277 8.41 -16.80 -24.08
CA TRP A 277 9.28 -15.83 -24.71
C TRP A 277 10.74 -16.14 -24.38
N THR A 278 11.61 -15.91 -25.34
CA THR A 278 13.06 -16.02 -25.17
C THR A 278 13.71 -14.64 -25.32
N ILE A 279 14.61 -14.30 -24.41
CA ILE A 279 15.43 -13.09 -24.44
C ILE A 279 16.90 -13.49 -24.61
N ASP A 280 17.54 -12.92 -25.64
CA ASP A 280 18.96 -13.05 -25.93
C ASP A 280 19.62 -11.65 -25.84
N PRO A 281 20.26 -11.31 -24.70
CA PRO A 281 20.89 -10.00 -24.50
C PRO A 281 22.15 -9.76 -25.33
N SER A 282 22.62 -10.75 -26.11
CA SER A 282 23.69 -10.53 -27.10
C SER A 282 23.18 -9.87 -28.39
N LYS A 283 21.85 -9.69 -28.53
CA LYS A 283 21.20 -9.10 -29.70
C LYS A 283 20.47 -7.81 -29.33
N THR A 284 19.81 -7.20 -30.31
CA THR A 284 19.07 -5.94 -30.13
C THR A 284 17.86 -6.15 -29.23
N LEU A 285 17.82 -5.41 -28.12
CA LEU A 285 16.69 -5.32 -27.19
C LEU A 285 16.18 -3.86 -27.13
N PRO A 286 14.88 -3.64 -26.90
CA PRO A 286 14.37 -2.31 -26.60
C PRO A 286 14.86 -1.84 -25.23
N VAL A 287 15.11 -0.54 -25.08
CA VAL A 287 15.33 0.09 -23.76
C VAL A 287 14.01 0.18 -23.00
N GLY A 288 14.03 0.07 -21.68
CA GLY A 288 12.80 0.20 -20.88
C GLY A 288 12.39 -1.02 -20.09
N VAL A 289 11.13 -0.97 -19.67
CA VAL A 289 10.37 -2.00 -18.95
C VAL A 289 9.69 -2.92 -19.96
N LEU A 290 10.09 -4.19 -19.96
CA LEU A 290 9.59 -5.22 -20.87
C LEU A 290 8.62 -6.12 -20.11
N TRP A 291 7.36 -6.17 -20.56
CA TRP A 291 6.30 -6.93 -19.92
C TRP A 291 5.84 -8.09 -20.80
N PHE A 292 5.69 -9.28 -20.21
CA PHE A 292 5.34 -10.52 -20.89
C PHE A 292 4.13 -11.19 -20.23
N ASP A 293 3.18 -11.65 -21.04
CA ASP A 293 1.97 -12.35 -20.56
C ASP A 293 2.18 -13.82 -20.21
N THR A 294 3.25 -14.43 -20.71
CA THR A 294 3.65 -15.83 -20.45
C THR A 294 5.07 -15.94 -19.91
N ASP A 295 5.54 -17.17 -19.73
CA ASP A 295 6.87 -17.50 -19.25
C ASP A 295 7.97 -16.86 -20.10
N VAL A 296 9.06 -16.46 -19.45
CA VAL A 296 10.24 -15.84 -20.07
C VAL A 296 11.47 -16.67 -19.76
N VAL A 297 12.21 -17.02 -20.80
CA VAL A 297 13.52 -17.68 -20.74
C VAL A 297 14.59 -16.69 -21.18
N ILE A 298 15.53 -16.37 -20.30
CA ILE A 298 16.64 -15.47 -20.58
C ILE A 298 17.88 -16.32 -20.79
N ASN A 299 18.41 -16.31 -22.02
CA ASN A 299 19.60 -17.07 -22.39
C ASN A 299 20.82 -16.17 -22.37
N LEU A 300 21.53 -16.15 -21.25
CA LEU A 300 22.74 -15.36 -21.11
C LEU A 300 23.87 -15.97 -21.94
N LYS A 301 24.69 -15.11 -22.55
CA LYS A 301 25.91 -15.52 -23.27
C LYS A 301 27.12 -14.79 -22.73
N SER A 302 28.30 -15.39 -22.88
CA SER A 302 29.54 -14.76 -22.46
C SER A 302 29.74 -13.43 -23.21
N GLY A 303 30.11 -12.37 -22.49
CA GLY A 303 30.25 -11.02 -23.03
C GLY A 303 28.95 -10.26 -23.27
N SER A 304 27.77 -10.85 -23.00
CA SER A 304 26.49 -10.12 -23.06
C SER A 304 26.22 -9.36 -21.76
N THR A 305 25.47 -8.27 -21.85
CA THR A 305 25.01 -7.49 -20.69
C THR A 305 23.54 -7.16 -20.87
N LEU A 306 22.70 -7.64 -19.96
CA LEU A 306 21.28 -7.29 -19.91
C LEU A 306 21.10 -5.99 -19.15
N VAL A 307 20.38 -5.02 -19.72
CA VAL A 307 20.05 -3.73 -19.08
C VAL A 307 18.57 -3.44 -19.32
N ASN A 308 17.71 -4.11 -18.56
CA ASN A 308 16.26 -3.99 -18.70
C ASN A 308 15.57 -4.37 -17.40
N THR A 309 14.36 -3.83 -17.20
CA THR A 309 13.40 -4.39 -16.24
C THR A 309 12.55 -5.41 -16.98
N ILE A 310 12.63 -6.69 -16.58
CA ILE A 310 11.83 -7.78 -17.17
C ILE A 310 10.71 -8.15 -16.22
N ILE A 311 9.48 -8.08 -16.70
CA ILE A 311 8.26 -8.38 -15.93
C ILE A 311 7.49 -9.48 -16.65
N SER A 312 7.15 -10.56 -15.97
CA SER A 312 6.38 -11.67 -16.54
C SER A 312 5.20 -12.07 -15.65
N LYS A 313 4.03 -12.30 -16.25
CA LYS A 313 2.92 -13.00 -15.59
C LYS A 313 3.21 -14.48 -15.37
N GLY A 314 4.03 -15.08 -16.24
CA GLY A 314 4.52 -16.44 -16.11
C GLY A 314 5.80 -16.49 -15.29
N SER A 315 6.53 -17.59 -15.42
CA SER A 315 7.83 -17.84 -14.78
C SER A 315 8.96 -17.06 -15.47
N VAL A 316 10.01 -16.73 -14.72
CA VAL A 316 11.27 -16.22 -15.30
C VAL A 316 12.37 -17.24 -15.04
N SER A 317 12.95 -17.77 -16.13
CA SER A 317 14.04 -18.74 -16.09
C SER A 317 15.27 -18.14 -16.75
N VAL A 318 16.39 -18.08 -16.03
CA VAL A 318 17.66 -17.56 -16.54
C VAL A 318 18.64 -18.71 -16.66
N THR A 319 19.14 -18.92 -17.88
CA THR A 319 20.19 -19.90 -18.16
C THR A 319 21.49 -19.18 -18.48
N SER A 320 22.60 -19.75 -18.02
CA SER A 320 23.94 -19.20 -18.22
C SER A 320 24.77 -20.07 -19.16
N PRO A 321 25.81 -19.48 -19.80
CA PRO A 321 26.77 -20.25 -20.57
C PRO A 321 27.71 -21.01 -19.62
N ASN A 322 28.39 -22.03 -20.14
CA ASN A 322 29.28 -22.91 -19.39
C ASN A 322 30.54 -22.25 -18.78
N SER A 323 30.75 -20.93 -18.93
CA SER A 323 31.86 -20.19 -18.30
C SER A 323 31.71 -18.67 -18.48
N GLY A 324 32.41 -17.91 -17.63
CA GLY A 324 32.58 -16.46 -17.76
C GLY A 324 31.83 -15.64 -16.71
N THR A 325 32.14 -14.34 -16.64
CA THR A 325 31.44 -13.38 -15.78
C THR A 325 30.41 -12.61 -16.60
N ILE A 326 29.17 -12.60 -16.14
CA ILE A 326 28.05 -11.95 -16.83
C ILE A 326 27.35 -11.01 -15.86
N ASN A 327 27.14 -9.79 -16.31
CA ASN A 327 26.51 -8.75 -15.52
C ASN A 327 25.13 -8.42 -16.09
N ASN A 328 24.13 -8.42 -15.21
CA ASN A 328 22.74 -8.11 -15.53
C ASN A 328 22.31 -6.96 -14.63
N TYR A 329 21.74 -5.92 -15.21
CA TYR A 329 21.44 -4.68 -14.50
C TYR A 329 19.98 -4.29 -14.67
N ALA A 330 19.35 -3.93 -13.56
CA ALA A 330 18.20 -3.06 -13.58
C ALA A 330 18.64 -1.67 -14.11
N PRO A 331 17.76 -0.93 -14.79
CA PRO A 331 18.10 0.36 -15.40
C PRO A 331 18.81 1.34 -14.47
N TYR A 332 18.35 1.51 -13.22
CA TYR A 332 18.97 2.40 -12.23
C TYR A 332 20.39 1.95 -11.84
N TYR A 333 20.59 0.64 -11.64
CA TYR A 333 21.91 0.12 -11.29
C TYR A 333 22.91 0.33 -12.42
N TYR A 334 22.50 0.18 -13.68
CA TYR A 334 23.39 0.50 -14.80
C TYR A 334 23.68 2.01 -14.88
N TYR A 335 22.67 2.86 -14.70
CA TYR A 335 22.84 4.31 -14.66
C TYR A 335 23.83 4.77 -13.58
N SER A 336 23.74 4.20 -12.38
CA SER A 336 24.62 4.55 -11.25
C SER A 336 26.05 4.02 -11.39
N THR A 337 26.37 3.24 -12.42
CA THR A 337 27.74 2.79 -12.72
C THR A 337 28.51 3.82 -13.56
N THR A 338 29.84 3.83 -13.47
CA THR A 338 30.73 4.79 -14.15
C THR A 338 30.91 4.56 -15.66
N ASN A 339 30.01 3.81 -16.30
CA ASN A 339 30.09 3.52 -17.74
C ASN A 339 29.81 4.76 -18.58
N ALA A 340 30.56 4.99 -19.67
CA ALA A 340 30.38 6.17 -20.53
C ALA A 340 29.03 6.20 -21.28
N ASP A 341 28.46 5.01 -21.56
CA ASP A 341 27.24 4.85 -22.37
C ASP A 341 25.98 4.59 -21.53
N HIS A 342 26.02 4.85 -20.22
CA HIS A 342 24.94 4.45 -19.31
C HIS A 342 23.58 5.05 -19.68
N LEU A 343 23.54 6.31 -20.14
CA LEU A 343 22.30 6.98 -20.53
C LEU A 343 21.69 6.36 -21.78
N THR A 344 22.50 6.12 -22.82
CA THR A 344 22.02 5.55 -24.08
C THR A 344 21.44 4.16 -23.89
N ARG A 345 22.03 3.35 -23.01
CA ARG A 345 21.55 1.99 -22.70
C ARG A 345 20.29 1.97 -21.83
N VAL A 346 20.09 2.99 -21.00
CA VAL A 346 18.97 3.07 -20.04
C VAL A 346 17.78 3.85 -20.62
N CYS A 347 18.05 5.01 -21.21
CA CYS A 347 17.06 5.95 -21.73
C CYS A 347 16.94 5.91 -23.25
N GLY A 348 17.85 5.26 -23.97
CA GLY A 348 17.89 5.30 -25.43
C GLY A 348 18.51 6.60 -25.96
N THR A 349 18.34 6.87 -27.25
CA THR A 349 18.80 8.12 -27.88
C THR A 349 17.62 9.04 -28.20
N THR A 350 17.84 10.35 -28.13
CA THR A 350 16.85 11.38 -28.50
C THR A 350 16.41 11.27 -29.96
N ALA A 351 17.27 10.75 -30.84
CA ALA A 351 16.96 10.50 -32.24
C ALA A 351 15.98 9.31 -32.45
N ALA A 352 15.91 8.36 -31.52
CA ALA A 352 15.15 7.12 -31.70
C ALA A 352 13.66 7.21 -31.29
N ALA A 353 13.21 8.32 -30.69
CA ALA A 353 11.81 8.55 -30.31
C ALA A 353 11.14 7.40 -29.51
N ASN A 354 11.90 6.78 -28.59
CA ASN A 354 11.41 5.70 -27.72
C ASN A 354 12.10 5.74 -26.34
N ILE A 355 12.03 6.89 -25.65
CA ILE A 355 12.63 7.07 -24.31
C ILE A 355 11.62 6.68 -23.21
N PRO A 356 11.96 5.81 -22.24
CA PRO A 356 11.04 5.40 -21.15
C PRO A 356 10.56 6.59 -20.27
N THR A 357 9.25 6.80 -20.17
CA THR A 357 8.71 7.95 -19.40
C THR A 357 8.73 7.74 -17.88
N GLN A 358 8.92 6.50 -17.42
CA GLN A 358 8.86 6.15 -16.00
C GLN A 358 10.04 6.74 -15.23
N TYR A 359 11.23 6.71 -15.83
CA TYR A 359 12.49 7.04 -15.16
C TYR A 359 13.48 7.82 -16.04
N CYS A 360 13.09 8.25 -17.25
CA CYS A 360 13.88 9.17 -18.06
C CYS A 360 13.07 10.43 -18.40
N ASN A 361 13.79 11.50 -18.73
CA ASN A 361 13.23 12.73 -19.27
C ASN A 361 13.22 12.67 -20.80
N SER A 362 12.43 13.53 -21.45
CA SER A 362 12.31 13.54 -22.92
C SER A 362 13.61 13.89 -23.66
N ASP A 363 14.59 14.47 -22.97
CA ASP A 363 15.92 14.80 -23.51
C ASP A 363 16.91 13.61 -23.43
N GLY A 364 16.47 12.45 -22.94
CA GLY A 364 17.30 11.25 -22.77
C GLY A 364 18.12 11.23 -21.48
N SER A 365 18.00 12.24 -20.62
CA SER A 365 18.58 12.21 -19.27
C SER A 365 17.79 11.29 -18.33
N PHE A 366 18.44 10.76 -17.30
CA PHE A 366 17.78 9.96 -16.27
C PHE A 366 17.01 10.87 -15.29
N ASN A 367 15.78 10.50 -14.96
CA ASN A 367 14.94 11.25 -14.03
C ASN A 367 15.32 10.90 -12.57
N THR A 368 15.59 11.91 -11.75
CA THR A 368 15.98 11.73 -10.34
C THR A 368 14.83 11.28 -9.43
N GLY A 369 13.59 11.21 -9.94
CA GLY A 369 12.41 10.68 -9.25
C GLY A 369 12.37 9.15 -9.07
N PHE A 370 13.52 8.46 -9.16
CA PHE A 370 13.61 7.00 -9.09
C PHE A 370 13.21 6.40 -7.73
N ALA A 371 13.18 7.19 -6.65
CA ALA A 371 12.73 6.72 -5.33
C ALA A 371 11.20 6.76 -5.17
N THR A 372 10.49 7.35 -6.13
CA THR A 372 9.02 7.48 -6.13
C THR A 372 8.42 6.67 -7.27
N PHE A 373 7.19 6.21 -7.09
CA PHE A 373 6.46 5.54 -8.16
C PHE A 373 6.06 6.56 -9.25
N PRO A 374 6.20 6.24 -10.56
CA PRO A 374 6.63 4.96 -11.15
C PRO A 374 8.16 4.82 -11.41
N GLY A 375 8.98 5.82 -11.05
CA GLY A 375 10.42 5.81 -11.33
C GLY A 375 11.18 4.66 -10.66
N ASN A 376 10.73 4.20 -9.50
CA ASN A 376 11.30 3.05 -8.80
C ASN A 376 11.14 1.70 -9.53
N ILE A 377 10.38 1.62 -10.62
CA ILE A 377 10.40 0.46 -11.52
C ILE A 377 11.81 0.24 -12.10
N ALA A 378 12.61 1.30 -12.25
CA ALA A 378 14.01 1.23 -12.70
C ALA A 378 14.93 0.41 -11.78
N ASN A 379 14.50 0.14 -10.53
CA ASN A 379 15.24 -0.68 -9.58
C ASN A 379 14.90 -2.17 -9.68
N ILE A 380 13.89 -2.55 -10.47
CA ILE A 380 13.52 -3.96 -10.71
C ILE A 380 14.38 -4.49 -11.85
N LEU A 381 15.08 -5.60 -11.59
CA LEU A 381 15.70 -6.40 -12.63
C LEU A 381 14.68 -7.41 -13.18
N PHE A 382 14.13 -8.26 -12.30
CA PHE A 382 13.13 -9.26 -12.65
C PHE A 382 11.91 -9.18 -11.74
N LEU A 383 10.73 -9.24 -12.34
CA LEU A 383 9.48 -9.49 -11.62
C LEU A 383 8.70 -10.63 -12.29
N THR A 384 8.29 -11.62 -11.51
CA THR A 384 7.46 -12.74 -11.97
C THR A 384 6.29 -12.96 -11.02
N ASN A 385 5.15 -13.38 -11.56
CA ASN A 385 4.01 -13.85 -10.76
C ASN A 385 4.03 -15.37 -10.53
N ASN A 386 5.10 -16.06 -10.92
CA ASN A 386 5.19 -17.51 -10.80
C ASN A 386 6.60 -17.89 -10.32
N GLN A 387 7.18 -18.97 -10.88
CA GLN A 387 8.50 -19.42 -10.47
C GLN A 387 9.62 -18.50 -11.00
N LEU A 388 10.58 -18.20 -10.12
CA LEU A 388 11.91 -17.72 -10.54
C LEU A 388 12.89 -18.89 -10.58
N SER A 389 13.57 -19.10 -11.71
CA SER A 389 14.67 -20.05 -11.81
C SER A 389 15.94 -19.38 -12.29
N LEU A 390 17.03 -19.50 -11.53
CA LEU A 390 18.36 -19.04 -11.94
C LEU A 390 19.30 -20.25 -11.97
N ASP A 391 19.90 -20.50 -13.12
CA ASP A 391 20.84 -21.61 -13.31
C ASP A 391 22.23 -21.09 -13.65
N ALA A 392 23.19 -21.30 -12.74
CA ALA A 392 24.58 -20.93 -12.91
C ALA A 392 25.42 -22.16 -13.27
N ALA A 393 25.74 -22.29 -14.55
CA ALA A 393 26.57 -23.35 -15.07
C ALA A 393 27.98 -23.31 -14.44
N ASN A 394 28.71 -24.41 -14.59
CA ASN A 394 30.02 -24.58 -13.96
C ASN A 394 30.99 -23.46 -14.33
N ASN A 395 31.69 -22.88 -13.35
CA ASN A 395 32.62 -21.76 -13.53
C ASN A 395 32.00 -20.47 -14.12
N ALA A 396 30.67 -20.33 -14.16
CA ALA A 396 30.02 -19.07 -14.47
C ALA A 396 29.86 -18.21 -13.20
N VAL A 397 30.07 -16.90 -13.35
CA VAL A 397 29.76 -15.90 -12.30
C VAL A 397 28.67 -14.99 -12.85
N LEU A 398 27.47 -15.09 -12.28
CA LEU A 398 26.32 -14.30 -12.66
C LEU A 398 26.12 -13.19 -11.64
N ASN A 399 26.33 -11.95 -12.06
CA ASN A 399 26.06 -10.78 -11.24
C ASN A 399 24.72 -10.18 -11.64
N TYR A 400 23.82 -10.06 -10.67
CA TYR A 400 22.51 -9.44 -10.81
C TYR A 400 22.49 -8.17 -9.97
N TYR A 401 22.35 -7.02 -10.61
CA TYR A 401 22.31 -5.71 -9.99
C TYR A 401 20.90 -5.14 -10.11
N GLY A 402 20.09 -5.31 -9.08
CA GLY A 402 18.67 -4.97 -9.09
C GLY A 402 17.86 -5.83 -8.14
N ASN A 403 16.63 -5.39 -7.87
CA ASN A 403 15.68 -6.18 -7.09
C ASN A 403 15.06 -7.26 -7.97
N ILE A 404 14.93 -8.45 -7.41
CA ILE A 404 14.32 -9.61 -8.05
C ILE A 404 13.11 -10.02 -7.21
N ILE A 405 11.93 -10.06 -7.82
CA ILE A 405 10.66 -10.29 -7.14
C ILE A 405 9.89 -11.43 -7.82
N ALA A 406 9.61 -12.50 -7.08
CA ALA A 406 8.67 -13.54 -7.44
C ALA A 406 7.44 -13.44 -6.51
N SER A 407 6.40 -12.77 -7.00
CA SER A 407 5.28 -12.23 -6.23
C SER A 407 4.27 -13.28 -5.80
N TYR A 408 4.10 -14.32 -6.61
CA TYR A 408 3.36 -15.53 -6.25
C TYR A 408 4.23 -16.73 -6.60
N GLY A 409 4.30 -17.69 -5.69
CA GLY A 409 5.10 -18.91 -5.90
C GLY A 409 4.55 -19.76 -7.03
N ALA A 410 5.27 -20.84 -7.35
CA ALA A 410 4.85 -21.76 -8.41
C ALA A 410 3.42 -22.27 -8.18
N GLY A 411 2.57 -22.16 -9.21
CA GLY A 411 1.22 -22.73 -9.19
C GLY A 411 1.26 -24.26 -9.20
N GLY A 412 0.76 -24.90 -8.14
CA GLY A 412 0.63 -26.36 -8.04
C GLY A 412 1.47 -27.01 -6.94
N THR A 413 1.12 -28.25 -6.61
CA THR A 413 1.83 -29.08 -5.63
C THR A 413 3.15 -29.59 -6.23
N GLY A 414 4.29 -29.26 -5.62
CA GLY A 414 5.59 -29.88 -5.91
C GLY A 414 6.59 -29.04 -6.71
N SER A 415 6.23 -27.84 -7.16
CA SER A 415 7.16 -26.92 -7.84
C SER A 415 7.67 -25.86 -6.86
N ALA A 416 8.98 -25.66 -6.76
CA ALA A 416 9.56 -24.64 -5.86
C ALA A 416 9.14 -23.22 -6.27
N SER A 417 8.87 -22.32 -5.31
CA SER A 417 8.58 -20.90 -5.61
C SER A 417 9.79 -20.18 -6.22
N GLY A 418 11.00 -20.62 -5.86
CA GLY A 418 12.25 -20.25 -6.50
C GLY A 418 13.16 -21.46 -6.61
N LYS A 419 13.90 -21.58 -7.72
CA LYS A 419 14.83 -22.67 -8.00
C LYS A 419 16.18 -22.11 -8.44
N PHE A 420 17.19 -22.26 -7.57
CA PHE A 420 18.56 -21.87 -7.89
C PHE A 420 19.40 -23.13 -8.01
N THR A 421 19.95 -23.37 -9.20
CA THR A 421 20.72 -24.59 -9.49
C THR A 421 22.06 -24.28 -10.11
N GLY A 422 22.94 -25.28 -10.06
CA GLY A 422 24.20 -25.28 -10.79
C GLY A 422 25.43 -25.38 -9.89
N THR A 423 26.60 -25.05 -10.44
CA THR A 423 27.89 -25.10 -9.73
C THR A 423 28.70 -23.82 -9.86
N GLY A 424 28.11 -22.77 -10.44
CA GLY A 424 28.68 -21.43 -10.52
C GLY A 424 28.34 -20.53 -9.32
N THR A 425 28.67 -19.24 -9.43
CA THR A 425 28.39 -18.22 -8.42
C THR A 425 27.28 -17.28 -8.89
N ILE A 426 26.34 -16.94 -8.01
CA ILE A 426 25.25 -15.99 -8.27
C ILE A 426 25.38 -14.84 -7.26
N ASN A 427 25.81 -13.67 -7.71
CA ASN A 427 25.88 -12.49 -6.85
C ASN A 427 24.64 -11.63 -7.07
N ILE A 428 23.95 -11.23 -6.00
CA ILE A 428 22.77 -10.36 -6.09
C ILE A 428 23.04 -9.09 -5.30
N THR A 429 23.22 -8.00 -6.04
CA THR A 429 23.28 -6.64 -5.50
C THR A 429 21.89 -6.03 -5.61
N GLY A 430 21.10 -6.14 -4.55
CA GLY A 430 19.70 -5.77 -4.49
C GLY A 430 18.92 -6.77 -3.63
N ASN A 431 17.61 -6.61 -3.49
CA ASN A 431 16.81 -7.52 -2.70
C ASN A 431 16.30 -8.71 -3.52
N LEU A 432 16.20 -9.89 -2.89
CA LEU A 432 15.58 -11.09 -3.47
C LEU A 432 14.29 -11.42 -2.71
N VAL A 433 13.16 -11.33 -3.38
CA VAL A 433 11.84 -11.62 -2.80
C VAL A 433 11.24 -12.83 -3.49
N ILE A 434 11.02 -13.91 -2.77
CA ILE A 434 10.23 -15.07 -3.16
C ILE A 434 9.01 -15.13 -2.23
N ALA A 435 7.91 -14.52 -2.66
CA ALA A 435 6.70 -14.32 -1.85
C ALA A 435 5.73 -15.50 -1.87
N GLY A 436 5.99 -16.52 -2.69
CA GLY A 436 5.23 -17.76 -2.70
C GLY A 436 5.29 -18.52 -1.37
N THR A 437 4.16 -18.66 -0.69
CA THR A 437 4.05 -19.29 0.65
C THR A 437 3.86 -20.80 0.61
N THR A 438 3.37 -21.34 -0.50
CA THR A 438 2.98 -22.76 -0.61
C THR A 438 4.17 -23.68 -0.84
N ASN A 439 5.17 -23.20 -1.59
CA ASN A 439 6.27 -24.02 -2.03
C ASN A 439 7.61 -23.44 -1.57
N THR A 440 8.46 -24.30 -1.01
CA THR A 440 9.78 -23.95 -0.49
C THR A 440 10.73 -23.60 -1.62
N THR A 441 11.56 -22.58 -1.39
CA THR A 441 12.64 -22.20 -2.30
C THR A 441 13.75 -23.23 -2.22
N GLN A 442 14.17 -23.76 -3.37
CA GLN A 442 15.19 -24.81 -3.44
C GLN A 442 16.48 -24.27 -4.02
N MET A 443 17.57 -24.54 -3.31
CA MET A 443 18.93 -24.29 -3.75
C MET A 443 19.66 -25.61 -3.82
N THR A 444 20.22 -25.94 -4.97
CA THR A 444 20.86 -27.25 -5.18
C THR A 444 22.11 -27.12 -6.03
N GLY A 445 23.20 -27.70 -5.54
CA GLY A 445 24.50 -27.73 -6.21
C GLY A 445 25.57 -26.97 -5.40
N ASN A 446 26.57 -26.45 -6.10
CA ASN A 446 27.69 -25.71 -5.51
C ASN A 446 27.54 -24.21 -5.78
N ILE A 447 26.38 -23.65 -5.44
CA ILE A 447 26.08 -22.25 -5.70
C ILE A 447 26.41 -21.37 -4.50
N SER A 448 27.01 -20.21 -4.74
CA SER A 448 27.16 -19.17 -3.71
C SER A 448 26.22 -18.01 -4.04
N ILE A 449 25.35 -17.63 -3.11
CA ILE A 449 24.53 -16.42 -3.18
C ILE A 449 25.09 -15.38 -2.22
N ASP A 450 25.54 -14.26 -2.78
CA ASP A 450 25.95 -13.08 -1.99
C ASP A 450 24.87 -11.99 -2.04
N LEU A 451 24.42 -11.57 -0.86
CA LEU A 451 23.42 -10.51 -0.61
C LEU A 451 24.02 -9.29 0.10
N SER A 452 25.34 -9.22 0.26
CA SER A 452 26.09 -8.19 0.99
C SER A 452 25.68 -6.74 0.69
N ASN A 453 25.23 -6.47 -0.54
CA ASN A 453 24.89 -5.13 -1.04
C ASN A 453 23.37 -4.90 -1.25
N SER A 454 22.52 -5.67 -0.57
CA SER A 454 21.05 -5.60 -0.71
C SER A 454 20.38 -4.42 0.00
N THR A 455 21.11 -3.62 0.79
CA THR A 455 20.57 -2.53 1.63
C THR A 455 20.92 -1.11 1.16
N ALA A 456 21.40 -0.93 -0.07
CA ALA A 456 21.73 0.38 -0.60
C ALA A 456 20.47 1.25 -0.76
N ALA A 457 20.39 2.35 0.01
CA ALA A 457 19.17 3.13 0.25
C ALA A 457 18.35 3.52 -1.01
N SER A 458 19.03 3.85 -2.11
CA SER A 458 18.37 4.27 -3.36
C SER A 458 17.94 3.11 -4.26
N SER A 459 18.68 2.00 -4.21
CA SER A 459 18.49 0.86 -5.10
C SER A 459 17.63 -0.24 -4.48
N SER A 460 17.40 -0.18 -3.17
CA SER A 460 16.49 -1.03 -2.40
C SER A 460 15.03 -0.56 -2.47
N VAL A 461 14.75 0.56 -3.13
CA VAL A 461 13.38 1.09 -3.28
C VAL A 461 12.64 0.33 -4.38
N ILE A 462 11.53 -0.31 -4.04
CA ILE A 462 10.70 -1.09 -4.98
C ILE A 462 9.26 -0.55 -5.04
N PRO A 463 8.53 -0.78 -6.15
CA PRO A 463 7.10 -0.56 -6.20
C PRO A 463 6.37 -1.37 -5.12
N SER A 464 5.40 -0.75 -4.47
CA SER A 464 4.61 -1.34 -3.40
C SER A 464 3.18 -0.82 -3.41
N TYR A 465 2.35 -1.39 -2.54
CA TYR A 465 1.05 -0.81 -2.23
C TYR A 465 1.15 0.10 -1.02
N THR A 466 0.49 1.25 -1.10
CA THR A 466 0.07 2.01 0.07
C THR A 466 -1.43 1.85 0.23
N TYR A 467 -1.87 1.66 1.47
CA TYR A 467 -3.28 1.53 1.79
C TYR A 467 -3.86 2.91 2.10
N ALA A 468 -4.77 3.37 1.26
CA ALA A 468 -5.59 4.54 1.52
C ALA A 468 -6.94 4.08 2.06
N ASN A 469 -7.12 4.12 3.38
CA ASN A 469 -8.43 3.89 3.99
C ASN A 469 -9.24 5.19 3.91
N GLY A 470 -10.02 5.33 2.84
CA GLY A 470 -10.84 6.51 2.60
C GLY A 470 -12.16 6.43 3.35
N LEU A 471 -12.60 7.55 3.94
CA LEU A 471 -13.95 7.67 4.47
C LEU A 471 -14.93 7.61 3.30
N ARG A 472 -15.79 6.58 3.28
CA ARG A 472 -16.77 6.37 2.21
C ARG A 472 -18.05 7.17 2.49
N PHE A 473 -18.57 7.05 3.70
CA PHE A 473 -19.71 7.83 4.17
C PHE A 473 -19.78 7.84 5.70
N ILE A 474 -20.61 8.73 6.23
CA ILE A 474 -20.96 8.83 7.65
C ILE A 474 -22.46 8.65 7.84
N LYS A 475 -22.86 8.14 9.00
CA LYS A 475 -24.25 8.02 9.43
C LYS A 475 -24.37 8.51 10.87
N TYR A 476 -25.27 9.46 11.12
CA TYR A 476 -25.65 9.85 12.48
C TYR A 476 -26.49 8.73 13.11
N MET A 477 -26.15 8.37 14.35
CA MET A 477 -26.73 7.23 15.07
C MET A 477 -27.77 7.65 16.09
#